data_AF-Q2SQ27-F1
#
_entry.id   AF-Q2SQ27-F1
#
_cell.length_a   1.000
_cell.length_b   1.000
_cell.length_c   1.000
_cell.angle_alpha   90.00
_cell.angle_beta   90.00
_cell.angle_gamma   90.00
#
_symmetry.space_group_name_H-M   'P 1'
#
loop_
_entity.id
_entity.type
_entity.pdbx_description
1 polymer ?
#
loop_
_entity_poly.entity_id
_entity_poly.type
_entity_poly.pdbx_seq_one_letter_code
_entity_poly.pdbx_strand_id
1 'polypeptide(L)'
;MQGLGRLLSWIDNDRKGMLVDVGRDAVDWRRVWPFVGIHLACLAALWVGWSPVAVWVAVIAYLVRMFAITAFYHRYFAHKTFRTSRPMQFLFAVLGASATQRGPLWWAAHHRQHHRTSDTEADPHSPRHGFWRSHAGWFLGGKHFKAPLNLVKDFSQYPELRWIDRFDLCVPLAFGVGMWLLGEWLAYVAPHLQTNGWQMLVWGYFISTVALIHATLAINSLAHRWGARRYETGDDSRNNFILALLTLGEGWHNNHHHYSGSARQGFFWWELDLSYYLLRILSALGLIWDLRDVPEHKKWAHKPEIQAMTLSGERR
;
A
#
# COMPACT_ATOMS: atom_id res chain seq x y z
N MET A 1 -0.56 -37.89 2.54
CA MET A 1 -1.65 -36.96 2.13
C MET A 1 -1.73 -35.67 2.96
N GLN A 2 -1.36 -35.65 4.25
CA GLN A 2 -1.42 -34.41 5.08
C GLN A 2 -0.37 -33.34 4.68
N GLY A 3 0.83 -33.72 4.23
CA GLY A 3 1.89 -32.76 3.84
C GLY A 3 1.57 -31.93 2.59
N LEU A 4 1.04 -32.55 1.54
CA LEU A 4 0.66 -31.86 0.29
C LEU A 4 -0.53 -30.91 0.52
N GLY A 5 -1.48 -31.30 1.38
CA GLY A 5 -2.58 -30.43 1.82
C GLY A 5 -2.10 -29.15 2.49
N ARG A 6 -1.06 -29.25 3.32
CA ARG A 6 -0.44 -28.13 4.02
C ARG A 6 0.32 -27.20 3.08
N LEU A 7 1.15 -27.72 2.17
CA LEU A 7 1.92 -26.90 1.23
C LEU A 7 1.00 -26.04 0.35
N LEU A 8 -0.06 -26.64 -0.18
CA LEU A 8 -1.03 -25.94 -1.02
C LEU A 8 -1.84 -24.86 -0.28
N SER A 9 -1.98 -24.95 1.05
CA SER A 9 -2.64 -23.90 1.86
C SER A 9 -1.80 -22.63 2.02
N TRP A 10 -0.51 -22.66 1.66
CA TRP A 10 0.33 -21.47 1.57
C TRP A 10 0.11 -20.67 0.30
N ILE A 11 -0.35 -21.33 -0.77
CA ILE A 11 -0.54 -20.72 -2.09
C ILE A 11 -2.02 -20.38 -2.28
N ASP A 12 -2.93 -21.26 -1.86
CA ASP A 12 -4.37 -21.06 -1.93
C ASP A 12 -4.93 -20.63 -0.57
N ASN A 13 -5.14 -19.33 -0.42
CA ASN A 13 -5.66 -18.76 0.81
C ASN A 13 -7.09 -19.25 1.13
N ASP A 14 -7.88 -19.70 0.17
CA ASP A 14 -9.30 -20.11 0.35
C ASP A 14 -9.50 -21.57 0.73
N ARG A 15 -8.42 -22.35 0.84
CA ARG A 15 -8.53 -23.79 1.09
C ARG A 15 -9.06 -24.10 2.50
N LYS A 16 -10.08 -24.95 2.59
CA LYS A 16 -10.60 -25.50 3.87
C LYS A 16 -9.51 -26.28 4.62
N GLY A 17 -9.43 -26.10 5.94
CA GLY A 17 -8.36 -26.67 6.79
C GLY A 17 -7.10 -25.81 6.88
N MET A 18 -7.24 -24.48 6.68
CA MET A 18 -6.15 -23.52 6.78
C MET A 18 -5.32 -23.74 8.06
N LEU A 19 -4.00 -23.58 7.95
CA LEU A 19 -3.05 -23.67 9.05
C LEU A 19 -3.18 -22.56 10.12
N VAL A 20 -4.29 -21.82 10.06
CA VAL A 20 -4.47 -20.49 10.64
C VAL A 20 -5.71 -20.54 11.52
N ASP A 21 -5.51 -20.24 12.80
CA ASP A 21 -6.61 -20.01 13.71
C ASP A 21 -7.19 -18.60 13.48
N VAL A 22 -8.19 -18.50 12.61
CA VAL A 22 -8.89 -17.26 12.26
C VAL A 22 -9.67 -16.64 13.43
N GLY A 23 -9.79 -17.34 14.57
CA GLY A 23 -10.49 -16.84 15.76
C GLY A 23 -9.58 -16.18 16.80
N ARG A 24 -8.25 -16.37 16.72
CA ARG A 24 -7.31 -15.84 17.70
C ARG A 24 -6.55 -14.63 17.18
N ASP A 25 -6.44 -13.63 18.05
CA ASP A 25 -5.60 -12.43 17.88
C ASP A 25 -4.14 -12.69 18.26
N ALA A 26 -3.77 -13.96 18.44
CA ALA A 26 -2.40 -14.37 18.74
C ALA A 26 -1.55 -14.38 17.47
N VAL A 27 -0.26 -14.06 17.63
CA VAL A 27 0.72 -14.11 16.55
C VAL A 27 0.79 -15.54 16.00
N ASP A 28 0.56 -15.69 14.71
CA ASP A 28 0.75 -16.96 14.01
C ASP A 28 2.19 -17.00 13.49
N TRP A 29 3.08 -17.62 14.27
CA TRP A 29 4.51 -17.73 13.95
C TRP A 29 4.81 -18.27 12.56
N ARG A 30 3.90 -19.05 11.97
CA ARG A 30 4.06 -19.55 10.60
C ARG A 30 4.02 -18.39 9.59
N ARG A 31 3.20 -17.37 9.82
CA ARG A 31 3.10 -16.18 8.96
C ARG A 31 4.21 -15.18 9.18
N VAL A 32 4.79 -15.21 10.37
CA VAL A 32 5.97 -14.41 10.69
C VAL A 32 7.16 -14.89 9.85
N TRP A 33 7.27 -16.19 9.53
CA TRP A 33 8.43 -16.71 8.79
C TRP A 33 8.64 -16.12 7.39
N PRO A 34 7.65 -16.02 6.48
CA PRO A 34 7.86 -15.32 5.21
C PRO A 34 8.23 -13.85 5.40
N PHE A 35 7.59 -13.16 6.34
CA PHE A 35 7.89 -11.77 6.65
C PHE A 35 9.34 -11.63 7.15
N VAL A 36 9.78 -12.44 8.11
CA VAL A 36 11.17 -12.49 8.58
C VAL A 36 12.12 -12.88 7.44
N GLY A 37 11.72 -13.86 6.62
CA GLY A 37 12.51 -14.35 5.49
C GLY A 37 12.84 -13.27 4.48
N ILE A 38 11.88 -12.40 4.12
CA ILE A 38 12.18 -11.28 3.20
C ILE A 38 13.15 -10.25 3.81
N HIS A 39 13.13 -10.06 5.14
CA HIS A 39 14.07 -9.16 5.82
C HIS A 39 15.47 -9.77 5.89
N LEU A 40 15.56 -11.05 6.25
CA LEU A 40 16.84 -11.77 6.26
C LEU A 40 17.44 -11.86 4.85
N ALA A 41 16.60 -11.99 3.82
CA ALA A 41 17.06 -12.00 2.42
C ALA A 41 17.72 -10.67 2.00
N CYS A 42 17.43 -9.54 2.65
CA CYS A 42 18.17 -8.29 2.41
C CYS A 42 19.65 -8.41 2.80
N LEU A 43 20.00 -9.23 3.80
CA LEU A 43 21.38 -9.46 4.21
C LEU A 43 22.19 -10.12 3.09
N ALA A 44 21.53 -10.80 2.14
CA ALA A 44 22.18 -11.37 0.95
C ALA A 44 23.02 -10.34 0.18
N ALA A 45 22.73 -9.03 0.33
CA ALA A 45 23.51 -7.93 -0.23
C ALA A 45 24.99 -7.96 0.17
N LEU A 46 25.32 -8.52 1.34
CA LEU A 46 26.71 -8.69 1.79
C LEU A 46 27.51 -9.68 0.93
N TRP A 47 26.83 -10.64 0.29
CA TRP A 47 27.45 -11.65 -0.56
C TRP A 47 27.34 -11.32 -2.05
N VAL A 48 26.18 -10.81 -2.49
CA VAL A 48 25.96 -10.48 -3.91
C VAL A 48 26.54 -9.12 -4.29
N GLY A 49 26.90 -8.29 -3.30
CA GLY A 49 27.38 -6.93 -3.50
C GLY A 49 26.30 -6.00 -4.02
N TRP A 50 26.72 -4.94 -4.71
CA TRP A 50 25.84 -3.95 -5.32
C TRP A 50 26.34 -3.57 -6.71
N SER A 51 25.43 -3.07 -7.54
CA SER A 51 25.74 -2.42 -8.80
C SER A 51 24.90 -1.14 -8.91
N PRO A 52 25.38 -0.08 -9.59
CA PRO A 52 24.58 1.13 -9.81
C PRO A 52 23.22 0.82 -10.43
N VAL A 53 23.16 -0.13 -11.36
CA VAL A 53 21.92 -0.56 -12.01
C VAL A 53 20.96 -1.20 -11.03
N ALA A 54 21.42 -2.16 -10.21
CA ALA A 54 20.56 -2.83 -9.24
C ALA A 54 19.98 -1.85 -8.20
N VAL A 55 20.78 -0.87 -7.75
CA VAL A 55 20.33 0.18 -6.84
C VAL A 55 19.27 1.08 -7.50
N TRP A 56 19.50 1.54 -8.73
CA TRP A 56 18.51 2.36 -9.44
C TRP A 56 17.21 1.59 -9.72
N VAL A 57 17.32 0.31 -10.09
CA VAL A 57 16.14 -0.56 -10.25
C VAL A 57 15.40 -0.72 -8.93
N ALA A 58 16.09 -0.85 -7.79
CA ALA A 58 15.46 -0.88 -6.48
C ALA A 58 14.66 0.40 -6.18
N VAL A 59 15.23 1.58 -6.48
CA VAL A 59 14.55 2.88 -6.33
C VAL A 59 13.33 2.98 -7.25
N ILE A 60 13.47 2.61 -8.52
CA ILE A 60 12.34 2.63 -9.48
C ILE A 60 11.26 1.64 -9.05
N ALA A 61 11.64 0.42 -8.66
CA ALA A 61 10.71 -0.59 -8.17
C ALA A 61 9.98 -0.14 -6.90
N TYR A 62 10.66 0.59 -6.00
CA TYR A 62 10.03 1.23 -4.85
C TYR A 62 9.00 2.26 -5.30
N LEU A 63 9.38 3.22 -6.14
CA LEU A 63 8.51 4.33 -6.54
C LEU A 63 7.28 3.86 -7.32
N VAL A 64 7.47 2.95 -8.29
CA VAL A 64 6.39 2.43 -9.13
C VAL A 64 5.37 1.63 -8.31
N ARG A 65 5.84 0.78 -7.39
CA ARG A 65 4.94 -0.02 -6.54
C ARG A 65 4.33 0.81 -5.42
N MET A 66 5.04 1.79 -4.85
CA MET A 66 4.47 2.75 -3.90
C MET A 66 3.37 3.57 -4.56
N PHE A 67 3.55 4.00 -5.81
CA PHE A 67 2.48 4.63 -6.58
C PHE A 67 1.29 3.69 -6.76
N ALA A 68 1.49 2.42 -7.09
CA ALA A 68 0.39 1.46 -7.20
C ALA A 68 -0.37 1.26 -5.88
N ILE A 69 0.33 1.21 -4.74
CA ILE A 69 -0.31 1.14 -3.42
C ILE A 69 -1.11 2.42 -3.13
N THR A 70 -0.51 3.58 -3.27
CA THR A 70 -1.11 4.85 -2.84
C THR A 70 -2.17 5.38 -3.81
N ALA A 71 -1.94 5.26 -5.11
CA ALA A 71 -2.88 5.71 -6.12
C ALA A 71 -4.01 4.69 -6.38
N PHE A 72 -3.72 3.38 -6.38
CA PHE A 72 -4.71 2.38 -6.73
C PHE A 72 -5.24 1.56 -5.56
N TYR A 73 -4.41 1.00 -4.68
CA TYR A 73 -4.94 0.27 -3.52
C TYR A 73 -5.70 1.21 -2.57
N HIS A 74 -5.11 2.37 -2.31
CA HIS A 74 -5.70 3.35 -1.43
C HIS A 74 -6.75 4.22 -2.11
N ARG A 75 -6.36 5.10 -3.03
CA ARG A 75 -7.28 6.11 -3.58
C ARG A 75 -8.37 5.54 -4.50
N TYR A 76 -8.10 4.45 -5.23
CA TYR A 76 -9.09 3.79 -6.09
C TYR A 76 -9.88 2.68 -5.36
N PHE A 77 -9.21 1.60 -4.96
CA PHE A 77 -9.89 0.43 -4.38
C PHE A 77 -10.49 0.74 -3.01
N ALA A 78 -9.81 1.47 -2.12
CA ALA A 78 -10.36 1.79 -0.81
C ALA A 78 -11.38 2.96 -0.86
N HIS A 79 -11.07 4.06 -1.55
CA HIS A 79 -11.87 5.30 -1.47
C HIS A 79 -12.67 5.70 -2.71
N LYS A 80 -12.43 5.08 -3.87
CA LYS A 80 -13.12 5.38 -5.14
C LYS A 80 -13.09 6.86 -5.50
N THR A 81 -11.91 7.46 -5.39
CA THR A 81 -11.70 8.89 -5.65
C THR A 81 -11.59 9.23 -7.14
N PHE A 82 -11.55 8.21 -8.00
CA PHE A 82 -11.60 8.31 -9.45
C PHE A 82 -12.15 7.02 -10.07
N ARG A 83 -12.34 7.01 -11.40
CA ARG A 83 -12.74 5.85 -12.19
C ARG A 83 -11.68 5.49 -13.21
N THR A 84 -11.63 4.22 -13.59
CA THR A 84 -10.73 3.72 -14.63
C THR A 84 -11.34 2.51 -15.33
N SER A 85 -10.71 2.05 -16.41
CA SER A 85 -11.14 0.88 -17.18
C SER A 85 -10.76 -0.43 -16.47
N ARG A 86 -11.46 -1.52 -16.78
CA ARG A 86 -11.16 -2.84 -16.21
C ARG A 86 -9.73 -3.33 -16.49
N PRO A 87 -9.14 -3.12 -17.69
CA PRO A 87 -7.73 -3.45 -17.93
C PRO A 87 -6.78 -2.66 -17.03
N MET A 88 -7.03 -1.37 -16.84
CA MET A 88 -6.18 -0.53 -15.99
C MET A 88 -6.31 -0.90 -14.52
N GLN A 89 -7.54 -1.19 -14.06
CA GLN A 89 -7.81 -1.75 -12.74
C GLN A 89 -6.99 -3.04 -12.51
N PHE A 90 -7.01 -3.96 -13.47
CA PHE A 90 -6.26 -5.21 -13.35
C PHE A 90 -4.74 -4.98 -13.36
N LEU A 91 -4.24 -4.13 -14.26
CA LEU A 91 -2.82 -3.78 -14.34
C LEU A 91 -2.30 -3.27 -12.98
N PHE A 92 -2.99 -2.29 -12.39
CA PHE A 92 -2.57 -1.74 -11.11
C PHE A 92 -2.89 -2.64 -9.92
N ALA A 93 -3.87 -3.56 -10.05
CA ALA A 93 -4.07 -4.63 -9.08
C ALA A 93 -2.85 -5.55 -8.98
N VAL A 94 -2.31 -5.98 -10.15
CA VAL A 94 -1.09 -6.80 -10.24
C VAL A 94 0.12 -5.99 -9.77
N LEU A 95 0.27 -4.75 -10.21
CA LEU A 95 1.41 -3.92 -9.80
C LEU A 95 1.44 -3.69 -8.29
N GLY A 96 0.29 -3.39 -7.66
CA GLY A 96 0.21 -3.29 -6.21
C GLY A 96 0.46 -4.62 -5.50
N ALA A 97 0.02 -5.75 -6.06
CA ALA A 97 0.23 -7.07 -5.45
C ALA A 97 1.72 -7.43 -5.42
N SER A 98 2.52 -6.94 -6.39
CA SER A 98 3.98 -7.10 -6.37
C SER A 98 4.70 -6.39 -5.21
N ALA A 99 3.99 -5.54 -4.45
CA ALA A 99 4.51 -4.92 -3.23
C ALA A 99 4.47 -5.84 -2.01
N THR A 100 3.95 -7.07 -2.13
CA THR A 100 3.91 -8.08 -1.06
C THR A 100 3.10 -7.63 0.17
N GLN A 101 2.02 -6.87 -0.07
CA GLN A 101 1.08 -6.40 0.97
C GLN A 101 -0.30 -7.07 0.86
N ARG A 102 -0.31 -8.34 0.40
CA ARG A 102 -1.51 -9.09 -0.02
C ARG A 102 -2.25 -8.47 -1.22
N GLY A 103 -3.39 -9.05 -1.55
CA GLY A 103 -4.22 -8.65 -2.69
C GLY A 103 -5.01 -7.35 -2.46
N PRO A 104 -5.53 -6.77 -3.56
CA PRO A 104 -6.22 -5.48 -3.53
C PRO A 104 -7.51 -5.50 -2.69
N LEU A 105 -8.27 -6.61 -2.69
CA LEU A 105 -9.51 -6.70 -1.92
C LEU A 105 -9.22 -6.77 -0.42
N TRP A 106 -8.21 -7.55 -0.02
CA TRP A 106 -7.76 -7.66 1.35
C TRP A 106 -7.29 -6.31 1.88
N TRP A 107 -6.44 -5.63 1.12
CA TRP A 107 -5.90 -4.33 1.49
C TRP A 107 -7.01 -3.28 1.62
N ALA A 108 -7.84 -3.13 0.59
CA ALA A 108 -8.92 -2.14 0.58
C ALA A 108 -9.98 -2.42 1.66
N ALA A 109 -10.29 -3.68 1.94
CA ALA A 109 -11.28 -4.04 2.96
C ALA A 109 -10.79 -3.70 4.37
N HIS A 110 -9.53 -4.02 4.71
CA HIS A 110 -8.95 -3.63 6.00
C HIS A 110 -8.78 -2.11 6.12
N HIS A 111 -8.43 -1.42 5.03
CA HIS A 111 -8.35 0.04 5.01
C HIS A 111 -9.72 0.71 5.22
N ARG A 112 -10.78 0.18 4.59
CA ARG A 112 -12.15 0.65 4.81
C ARG A 112 -12.63 0.36 6.24
N GLN A 113 -12.20 -0.75 6.85
CA GLN A 113 -12.46 -1.02 8.26
C GLN A 113 -11.75 0.01 9.14
N HIS A 114 -10.47 0.26 8.90
CA HIS A 114 -9.68 1.27 9.62
C HIS A 114 -10.38 2.63 9.62
N HIS A 115 -10.80 3.16 8.46
CA HIS A 115 -11.51 4.45 8.43
C HIS A 115 -12.83 4.47 9.20
N ARG A 116 -13.52 3.34 9.33
CA ARG A 116 -14.81 3.27 10.06
C ARG A 116 -14.61 3.26 11.58
N THR A 117 -13.48 2.72 12.03
CA THR A 117 -13.23 2.45 13.46
C THR A 117 -11.88 2.99 13.91
N SER A 118 -11.32 3.96 13.19
CA SER A 118 -9.93 4.43 13.34
C SER A 118 -9.65 4.82 14.78
N ASP A 119 -8.53 4.34 15.30
CA ASP A 119 -8.11 4.61 16.69
C ASP A 119 -9.10 4.15 17.77
N THR A 120 -10.03 3.25 17.45
CA THR A 120 -10.84 2.53 18.44
C THR A 120 -10.30 1.10 18.64
N GLU A 121 -10.78 0.40 19.66
CA GLU A 121 -10.44 -1.02 19.90
C GLU A 121 -10.80 -1.96 18.73
N ALA A 122 -11.68 -1.54 17.82
CA ALA A 122 -12.08 -2.32 16.66
C ALA A 122 -11.16 -2.12 15.43
N ASP A 123 -10.26 -1.13 15.47
CA ASP A 123 -9.25 -0.91 14.44
C ASP A 123 -8.04 -1.82 14.65
N PRO A 124 -7.79 -2.79 13.74
CA PRO A 124 -6.76 -3.80 13.94
C PRO A 124 -5.35 -3.23 14.08
N HIS A 125 -5.07 -2.08 13.48
CA HIS A 125 -3.77 -1.44 13.51
C HIS A 125 -3.78 -0.10 14.25
N SER A 126 -4.71 0.09 15.19
CA SER A 126 -4.68 1.28 16.03
C SER A 126 -3.35 1.39 16.78
N PRO A 127 -2.69 2.57 16.79
CA PRO A 127 -1.52 2.85 17.62
C PRO A 127 -1.80 2.76 19.12
N ARG A 128 -3.07 2.73 19.54
CA ARG A 128 -3.46 2.53 20.95
C ARG A 128 -3.10 1.13 21.45
N HIS A 129 -2.98 0.16 20.54
CA HIS A 129 -2.49 -1.18 20.86
C HIS A 129 -0.95 -1.27 20.95
N GLY A 130 -0.25 -0.13 20.84
CA GLY A 130 1.21 -0.04 20.90
C GLY A 130 1.88 0.00 19.53
N PHE A 131 3.08 0.57 19.50
CA PHE A 131 3.83 0.83 18.26
C PHE A 131 4.02 -0.44 17.42
N TRP A 132 4.62 -1.50 17.98
CA TRP A 132 4.91 -2.73 17.22
C TRP A 132 3.67 -3.44 16.68
N ARG A 133 2.56 -3.36 17.41
CA ARG A 133 1.28 -3.95 16.97
C ARG A 133 0.68 -3.16 15.80
N SER A 134 0.60 -1.84 15.90
CA SER A 134 0.14 -0.96 14.80
C SER A 134 1.06 -1.00 13.59
N HIS A 135 2.37 -1.09 13.80
CA HIS A 135 3.36 -1.11 12.73
C HIS A 135 3.31 -2.45 11.98
N ALA A 136 3.43 -3.60 12.64
CA ALA A 136 3.47 -4.90 11.92
C ALA A 136 2.64 -6.01 12.55
N GLY A 137 2.42 -6.01 13.86
CA GLY A 137 1.81 -7.14 14.56
C GLY A 137 0.38 -7.47 14.12
N TRP A 138 -0.40 -6.47 13.70
CA TRP A 138 -1.83 -6.62 13.41
C TRP A 138 -2.18 -7.61 12.30
N PHE A 139 -1.34 -7.73 11.26
CA PHE A 139 -1.59 -8.64 10.13
C PHE A 139 -0.86 -9.98 10.26
N LEU A 140 0.01 -10.12 11.28
CA LEU A 140 0.77 -11.35 11.57
C LEU A 140 -0.06 -12.37 12.37
N GLY A 141 -1.23 -11.98 12.88
CA GLY A 141 -2.20 -12.87 13.51
C GLY A 141 -3.15 -13.56 12.51
N GLY A 142 -3.93 -14.52 12.99
CA GLY A 142 -4.93 -15.23 12.20
C GLY A 142 -6.21 -14.44 11.94
N LYS A 143 -6.63 -13.62 12.92
CA LYS A 143 -7.86 -12.82 12.91
C LYS A 143 -8.06 -11.96 11.66
N HIS A 144 -7.00 -11.34 11.16
CA HIS A 144 -7.03 -10.43 10.01
C HIS A 144 -6.55 -11.09 8.70
N PHE A 145 -6.54 -12.43 8.65
CA PHE A 145 -6.11 -13.11 7.43
C PHE A 145 -7.05 -12.90 6.25
N LYS A 146 -8.35 -13.06 6.51
CA LYS A 146 -9.36 -13.08 5.46
C LYS A 146 -9.79 -11.66 5.17
N ALA A 147 -9.90 -11.34 3.89
CA ALA A 147 -10.48 -10.09 3.46
C ALA A 147 -11.97 -10.04 3.88
N PRO A 148 -12.42 -9.02 4.61
CA PRO A 148 -13.85 -8.81 4.87
C PRO A 148 -14.56 -8.32 3.59
N LEU A 149 -14.87 -9.25 2.68
CA LEU A 149 -15.37 -8.95 1.33
C LEU A 149 -16.69 -8.17 1.31
N ASN A 150 -17.48 -8.23 2.39
CA ASN A 150 -18.67 -7.42 2.56
C ASN A 150 -18.38 -5.90 2.53
N LEU A 151 -17.15 -5.49 2.85
CA LEU A 151 -16.71 -4.10 2.82
C LEU A 151 -16.30 -3.63 1.42
N VAL A 152 -16.09 -4.54 0.47
CA VAL A 152 -15.56 -4.28 -0.88
C VAL A 152 -16.38 -4.96 -1.98
N LYS A 153 -17.71 -5.04 -1.80
CA LYS A 153 -18.63 -5.68 -2.77
C LYS A 153 -18.56 -5.08 -4.17
N ASP A 154 -18.23 -3.81 -4.26
CA ASP A 154 -17.98 -3.07 -5.49
C ASP A 154 -16.84 -3.66 -6.34
N PHE A 155 -15.83 -4.27 -5.70
CA PHE A 155 -14.69 -4.88 -6.39
C PHE A 155 -14.65 -6.40 -6.28
N SER A 156 -15.24 -7.00 -5.26
CA SER A 156 -15.22 -8.46 -5.08
C SER A 156 -16.05 -9.23 -6.12
N GLN A 157 -16.81 -8.53 -6.96
CA GLN A 157 -17.50 -9.12 -8.12
C GLN A 157 -16.54 -9.48 -9.27
N TYR A 158 -15.35 -8.89 -9.32
CA TYR A 158 -14.38 -9.13 -10.41
C TYR A 158 -13.56 -10.40 -10.13
N PRO A 159 -13.65 -11.44 -10.98
CA PRO A 159 -12.98 -12.71 -10.73
C PRO A 159 -11.45 -12.60 -10.73
N GLU A 160 -10.88 -11.72 -11.55
CA GLU A 160 -9.43 -11.48 -11.62
C GLU A 160 -8.89 -10.89 -10.30
N LEU A 161 -9.64 -10.03 -9.62
CA LEU A 161 -9.24 -9.48 -8.33
C LEU A 161 -9.32 -10.54 -7.23
N ARG A 162 -10.40 -11.35 -7.24
CA ARG A 162 -10.51 -12.49 -6.32
C ARG A 162 -9.38 -13.49 -6.50
N TRP A 163 -8.95 -13.72 -7.75
CA TRP A 163 -7.83 -14.60 -8.04
C TRP A 163 -6.52 -14.05 -7.44
N ILE A 164 -6.23 -12.76 -7.63
CA ILE A 164 -5.04 -12.11 -7.03
C ILE A 164 -5.07 -12.24 -5.49
N ASP A 165 -6.21 -11.98 -4.85
CA ASP A 165 -6.34 -12.11 -3.39
C ASP A 165 -6.22 -13.56 -2.88
N ARG A 166 -6.77 -14.52 -3.63
CA ARG A 166 -6.70 -15.93 -3.28
C ARG A 166 -5.29 -16.49 -3.40
N PHE A 167 -4.55 -16.05 -4.42
CA PHE A 167 -3.20 -16.49 -4.75
C PHE A 167 -2.20 -15.33 -4.60
N ASP A 168 -2.24 -14.66 -3.44
CA ASP A 168 -1.49 -13.43 -3.18
C ASP A 168 0.04 -13.59 -3.19
N LEU A 169 0.56 -14.82 -3.20
CA LEU A 169 1.98 -15.13 -3.40
C LEU A 169 2.39 -15.20 -4.88
N CYS A 170 1.47 -15.47 -5.81
CA CYS A 170 1.83 -15.69 -7.22
C CYS A 170 2.48 -14.44 -7.84
N VAL A 171 1.92 -13.26 -7.57
CA VAL A 171 2.45 -12.01 -8.15
C VAL A 171 3.79 -11.60 -7.53
N PRO A 172 3.99 -11.60 -6.19
CA PRO A 172 5.31 -11.38 -5.59
C PRO A 172 6.39 -12.35 -6.09
N LEU A 173 6.07 -13.65 -6.18
CA LEU A 173 7.01 -14.66 -6.68
C LEU A 173 7.37 -14.44 -8.14
N ALA A 174 6.38 -14.15 -8.99
CA ALA A 174 6.62 -13.84 -10.40
C ALA A 174 7.48 -12.58 -10.55
N PHE A 175 7.26 -11.55 -9.73
CA PHE A 175 8.07 -10.34 -9.74
C PHE A 175 9.51 -10.61 -9.28
N GLY A 176 9.72 -11.38 -8.22
CA GLY A 176 11.06 -11.78 -7.76
C GLY A 176 11.82 -12.58 -8.81
N VAL A 177 11.19 -13.61 -9.40
CA VAL A 177 11.76 -14.39 -10.50
C VAL A 177 12.06 -13.50 -11.71
N GLY A 178 11.14 -12.60 -12.05
CA GLY A 178 11.32 -11.62 -13.13
C GLY A 178 12.52 -10.70 -12.90
N MET A 179 12.76 -10.24 -11.67
CA MET A 179 13.95 -9.45 -11.32
C MET A 179 15.24 -10.26 -11.50
N TRP A 180 15.24 -11.53 -11.07
CA TRP A 180 16.41 -12.40 -11.26
C TRP A 180 16.69 -12.62 -12.76
N LEU A 181 15.66 -12.98 -13.53
CA LEU A 181 15.79 -13.18 -14.99
C LEU A 181 16.25 -11.92 -15.71
N LEU A 182 15.73 -10.75 -15.32
CA LEU A 182 16.16 -9.46 -15.86
C LEU A 182 17.65 -9.23 -15.59
N GLY A 183 18.13 -9.54 -14.38
CA GLY A 183 19.55 -9.40 -14.06
C GLY A 183 20.45 -10.37 -14.82
N GLU A 184 20.06 -11.64 -14.98
CA GLU A 184 20.81 -12.59 -15.81
C GLU A 184 20.83 -12.19 -17.28
N TRP A 185 19.70 -11.70 -17.79
CA TRP A 185 19.63 -11.18 -19.16
C TRP A 185 20.55 -9.97 -19.36
N LEU A 186 20.54 -9.00 -18.44
CA LEU A 186 21.43 -7.84 -18.48
C LEU A 186 22.90 -8.23 -18.37
N ALA A 187 23.23 -9.21 -17.53
CA ALA A 187 24.60 -9.73 -17.44
C ALA A 187 25.08 -10.29 -18.79
N TYR A 188 24.19 -10.93 -19.55
CA TYR A 188 24.49 -11.48 -20.87
C TYR A 188 24.55 -10.42 -21.97
N VAL A 189 23.52 -9.57 -22.11
CA VAL A 189 23.41 -8.62 -23.25
C VAL A 189 24.16 -7.31 -23.03
N ALA A 190 24.39 -6.92 -21.78
CA ALA A 190 24.98 -5.64 -21.40
C ALA A 190 25.93 -5.80 -20.20
N PRO A 191 26.99 -6.62 -20.31
CA PRO A 191 27.90 -6.91 -19.20
C PRO A 191 28.60 -5.66 -18.61
N HIS A 192 28.73 -4.59 -19.40
CA HIS A 192 29.25 -3.29 -18.96
C HIS A 192 28.40 -2.63 -17.85
N LEU A 193 27.14 -3.05 -17.67
CA LEU A 193 26.28 -2.61 -16.57
C LEU A 193 26.65 -3.22 -15.22
N GLN A 194 27.53 -4.23 -15.22
CA GLN A 194 28.09 -4.88 -14.02
C GLN A 194 27.01 -5.33 -13.02
N THR A 195 25.88 -5.82 -13.54
CA THR A 195 24.77 -6.36 -12.75
C THR A 195 24.51 -7.82 -13.10
N ASN A 196 23.94 -8.58 -12.16
CA ASN A 196 23.51 -9.97 -12.38
C ASN A 196 22.14 -10.26 -11.75
N GLY A 197 21.64 -11.49 -11.93
CA GLY A 197 20.33 -11.90 -11.43
C GLY A 197 20.21 -11.81 -9.92
N TRP A 198 21.25 -12.22 -9.19
CA TRP A 198 21.24 -12.19 -7.73
C TRP A 198 21.23 -10.77 -7.17
N GLN A 199 22.00 -9.86 -7.75
CA GLN A 199 21.97 -8.44 -7.39
C GLN A 199 20.58 -7.83 -7.66
N MET A 200 19.98 -8.14 -8.82
CA MET A 200 18.65 -7.64 -9.17
C MET A 200 17.55 -8.22 -8.30
N LEU A 201 17.63 -9.50 -7.92
CA LEU A 201 16.70 -10.11 -6.98
C LEU A 201 16.82 -9.46 -5.58
N VAL A 202 18.03 -9.29 -5.07
CA VAL A 202 18.27 -8.73 -3.73
C VAL A 202 17.89 -7.26 -3.65
N TRP A 203 18.40 -6.43 -4.56
CA TRP A 203 18.13 -5.00 -4.56
C TRP A 203 16.75 -4.68 -5.13
N GLY A 204 16.47 -5.17 -6.34
CA GLY A 204 15.26 -4.88 -7.09
C GLY A 204 13.99 -5.46 -6.47
N TYR A 205 14.07 -6.60 -5.77
CA TYR A 205 12.92 -7.19 -5.07
C TYR A 205 13.02 -7.13 -3.54
N PHE A 206 13.99 -7.76 -2.87
CA PHE A 206 13.95 -7.87 -1.41
C PHE A 206 14.11 -6.52 -0.69
N ILE A 207 15.19 -5.78 -0.96
CA ILE A 207 15.47 -4.48 -0.33
C ILE A 207 14.36 -3.48 -0.64
N SER A 208 13.99 -3.35 -1.91
CA SER A 208 12.93 -2.42 -2.32
C SER A 208 11.58 -2.77 -1.70
N THR A 209 11.26 -4.06 -1.49
CA THR A 209 10.02 -4.52 -0.84
C THR A 209 10.02 -4.22 0.65
N VAL A 210 11.12 -4.50 1.37
CA VAL A 210 11.23 -4.22 2.80
C VAL A 210 11.13 -2.71 3.07
N ALA A 211 11.83 -1.90 2.27
CA ALA A 211 11.72 -0.44 2.36
C ALA A 211 10.28 0.05 2.13
N LEU A 212 9.62 -0.46 1.08
CA LEU A 212 8.24 -0.10 0.74
C LEU A 212 7.26 -0.49 1.85
N ILE A 213 7.33 -1.73 2.34
CA ILE A 213 6.45 -2.22 3.40
C ILE A 213 6.58 -1.33 4.65
N HIS A 214 7.80 -1.06 5.12
CA HIS A 214 7.98 -0.22 6.29
C HIS A 214 7.51 1.23 6.08
N ALA A 215 7.67 1.79 4.88
CA ALA A 215 7.13 3.10 4.57
C ALA A 215 5.59 3.11 4.62
N THR A 216 4.91 2.07 4.11
CA THR A 216 3.44 1.95 4.24
C THR A 216 3.01 1.74 5.70
N LEU A 217 3.66 0.84 6.42
CA LEU A 217 3.36 0.54 7.83
C LEU A 217 3.63 1.73 8.77
N ALA A 218 4.55 2.62 8.39
CA ALA A 218 4.78 3.88 9.09
C ALA A 218 3.57 4.82 9.02
N ILE A 219 2.70 4.72 8.01
CA ILE A 219 1.45 5.50 7.98
C ILE A 219 0.50 5.05 9.09
N ASN A 220 0.29 3.74 9.22
CA ASN A 220 -0.57 3.19 10.28
C ASN A 220 -0.07 3.54 11.69
N SER A 221 1.25 3.58 11.88
CA SER A 221 1.87 3.72 13.20
C SER A 221 2.30 5.16 13.52
N LEU A 222 3.17 5.75 12.70
CA LEU A 222 3.75 7.08 12.94
C LEU A 222 2.81 8.21 12.54
N ALA A 223 2.03 8.07 11.45
CA ALA A 223 1.15 9.16 11.01
C ALA A 223 -0.04 9.40 11.96
N HIS A 224 -0.29 8.51 12.92
CA HIS A 224 -1.25 8.74 14.01
C HIS A 224 -0.60 9.23 15.31
N ARG A 225 0.71 9.51 15.33
CA ARG A 225 1.46 9.88 16.55
C ARG A 225 2.41 11.05 16.35
N TRP A 226 2.91 11.25 15.13
CA TRP A 226 3.97 12.21 14.82
C TRP A 226 3.61 13.09 13.61
N GLY A 227 3.43 14.38 13.86
CA GLY A 227 3.09 15.38 12.85
C GLY A 227 2.18 16.47 13.38
N ALA A 228 1.64 17.29 12.48
CA ALA A 228 0.71 18.38 12.80
C ALA A 228 -0.74 17.95 12.56
N ARG A 229 -1.67 18.48 13.35
CA ARG A 229 -3.11 18.28 13.16
C ARG A 229 -3.74 19.59 12.72
N ARG A 230 -4.32 19.62 11.52
CA ARG A 230 -4.99 20.81 10.96
C ARG A 230 -6.50 20.74 11.13
N TYR A 231 -7.06 19.56 10.93
CA TYR A 231 -8.49 19.32 10.99
C TYR A 231 -8.84 18.48 12.20
N GLU A 232 -9.96 18.83 12.83
CA GLU A 232 -10.57 18.00 13.86
C GLU A 232 -11.18 16.76 13.21
N THR A 233 -10.74 15.59 13.68
CA THR A 233 -11.15 14.25 13.22
C THR A 233 -11.53 13.39 14.43
N GLY A 234 -12.15 12.23 14.20
CA GLY A 234 -12.45 11.28 15.29
C GLY A 234 -11.25 10.49 15.81
N ASP A 235 -10.09 10.66 15.19
CA ASP A 235 -8.87 9.88 15.38
C ASP A 235 -7.65 10.78 15.67
N ASP A 236 -6.50 10.15 15.90
CA ASP A 236 -5.22 10.78 16.19
C ASP A 236 -4.35 10.99 14.92
N SER A 237 -4.95 10.96 13.72
CA SER A 237 -4.22 11.19 12.46
C SER A 237 -3.52 12.56 12.43
N ARG A 238 -2.33 12.60 11.82
CA ARG A 238 -1.43 13.77 11.74
C ARG A 238 -0.79 13.87 10.36
N ASN A 239 -0.62 15.10 9.90
CA ASN A 239 0.14 15.44 8.70
C ASN A 239 1.64 15.45 8.99
N ASN A 240 2.42 14.77 8.16
CA ASN A 240 3.86 14.66 8.28
C ASN A 240 4.54 14.72 6.91
N PHE A 241 5.40 15.72 6.73
CA PHE A 241 6.09 15.96 5.45
C PHE A 241 7.06 14.84 5.08
N ILE A 242 7.81 14.30 6.05
CA ILE A 242 8.79 13.23 5.78
C ILE A 242 8.06 11.96 5.35
N LEU A 243 6.98 11.59 6.05
CA LEU A 243 6.15 10.46 5.63
C LEU A 243 5.56 10.72 4.25
N ALA A 244 5.08 11.94 3.96
CA ALA A 244 4.51 12.27 2.65
C ALA A 244 5.52 12.12 1.52
N LEU A 245 6.79 12.48 1.74
CA LEU A 245 7.84 12.26 0.75
C LEU A 245 8.10 10.77 0.50
N LEU A 246 8.22 9.97 1.57
CA LEU A 246 8.49 8.54 1.46
C LEU A 246 7.32 7.78 0.81
N THR A 247 6.08 8.16 1.10
CA THR A 247 4.88 7.49 0.62
C THR A 247 4.16 8.24 -0.50
N LEU A 248 4.86 9.15 -1.19
CA LEU A 248 4.34 9.85 -2.36
C LEU A 248 3.04 10.65 -2.12
N GLY A 249 2.75 11.03 -0.88
CA GLY A 249 1.61 11.87 -0.49
C GLY A 249 0.84 11.39 0.74
N GLU A 250 0.98 10.12 1.15
CA GLU A 250 0.15 9.54 2.22
C GLU A 250 0.43 10.10 3.62
N GLY A 251 1.56 10.78 3.80
CA GLY A 251 1.87 11.48 5.05
C GLY A 251 0.97 12.68 5.33
N TRP A 252 0.16 13.17 4.38
CA TRP A 252 -0.92 14.14 4.65
C TRP A 252 -2.14 13.46 5.28
N HIS A 253 -1.90 12.70 6.34
CA HIS A 253 -2.82 11.71 6.87
C HIS A 253 -4.01 12.34 7.60
N ASN A 254 -3.81 13.47 8.31
CA ASN A 254 -4.90 14.20 8.92
C ASN A 254 -5.83 14.85 7.89
N ASN A 255 -5.28 15.37 6.79
CA ASN A 255 -6.09 15.86 5.68
C ASN A 255 -6.94 14.71 5.10
N HIS A 256 -6.31 13.56 4.89
CA HIS A 256 -6.94 12.36 4.35
C HIS A 256 -8.06 11.83 5.25
N HIS A 257 -7.84 11.74 6.56
CA HIS A 257 -8.86 11.31 7.52
C HIS A 257 -10.01 12.31 7.67
N HIS A 258 -9.76 13.61 7.48
CA HIS A 258 -10.80 14.63 7.42
C HIS A 258 -11.69 14.50 6.18
N TYR A 259 -11.12 14.24 5.01
CA TYR A 259 -11.88 14.04 3.78
C TYR A 259 -11.23 13.04 2.82
N SER A 260 -11.50 11.75 3.09
CA SER A 260 -10.93 10.63 2.32
C SER A 260 -11.55 10.45 0.94
N GLY A 261 -12.61 11.21 0.63
CA GLY A 261 -13.29 11.20 -0.67
C GLY A 261 -12.53 11.92 -1.78
N SER A 262 -11.42 12.59 -1.47
CA SER A 262 -10.57 13.28 -2.45
C SER A 262 -9.44 12.41 -2.98
N ALA A 263 -9.13 12.54 -4.27
CA ALA A 263 -7.95 11.97 -4.90
C ALA A 263 -6.66 12.69 -4.48
N ARG A 264 -6.76 13.89 -3.90
CA ARG A 264 -5.65 14.72 -3.42
C ARG A 264 -5.64 14.69 -1.89
N GLN A 265 -4.53 14.27 -1.29
CA GLN A 265 -4.37 14.24 0.16
C GLN A 265 -3.64 15.49 0.67
N GLY A 266 -2.69 16.02 -0.10
CA GLY A 266 -2.08 17.32 0.19
C GLY A 266 -3.00 18.45 -0.25
N PHE A 267 -3.94 18.94 0.58
CA PHE A 267 -4.99 19.90 0.17
C PHE A 267 -4.46 21.24 -0.36
N PHE A 268 -3.22 21.59 -0.05
CA PHE A 268 -2.60 22.85 -0.49
C PHE A 268 -1.46 22.62 -1.47
N TRP A 269 -1.15 23.61 -2.32
CA TRP A 269 -0.17 23.46 -3.40
C TRP A 269 1.25 23.16 -2.89
N TRP A 270 1.60 23.61 -1.68
CA TRP A 270 2.88 23.34 -1.03
C TRP A 270 2.94 21.95 -0.36
N GLU A 271 1.81 21.25 -0.26
CA GLU A 271 1.75 19.89 0.25
C GLU A 271 2.02 18.92 -0.90
N LEU A 272 3.29 18.49 -1.01
CA LEU A 272 3.75 17.60 -2.07
C LEU A 272 2.99 16.26 -2.02
N ASP A 273 2.29 15.95 -3.09
CA ASP A 273 1.49 14.73 -3.27
C ASP A 273 1.78 14.18 -4.67
N LEU A 274 2.88 13.41 -4.78
CA LEU A 274 3.36 12.90 -6.06
C LEU A 274 2.35 11.94 -6.70
N SER A 275 1.66 11.13 -5.90
CA SER A 275 0.61 10.24 -6.38
C SER A 275 -0.55 11.02 -7.02
N TYR A 276 -0.96 12.15 -6.46
CA TYR A 276 -1.97 13.00 -7.09
C TYR A 276 -1.48 13.60 -8.42
N TYR A 277 -0.22 14.06 -8.47
CA TYR A 277 0.34 14.60 -9.71
C TYR A 277 0.41 13.56 -10.82
N LEU A 278 0.82 12.33 -10.51
CA LEU A 278 0.81 11.21 -11.44
C LEU A 278 -0.62 10.81 -11.86
N LEU A 279 -1.59 10.83 -10.94
CA LEU A 279 -3.01 10.62 -11.28
C LEU A 279 -3.51 11.71 -12.25
N ARG A 280 -3.10 12.97 -12.10
CA ARG A 280 -3.44 14.03 -13.07
C ARG A 280 -2.87 13.75 -14.46
N ILE A 281 -1.66 13.21 -14.56
CA ILE A 281 -1.08 12.80 -15.85
C ILE A 281 -1.89 11.66 -16.46
N LEU A 282 -2.22 10.61 -15.68
CA LEU A 282 -3.08 9.52 -16.15
C LEU A 282 -4.46 10.03 -16.60
N SER A 283 -5.00 11.04 -15.92
CA SER A 283 -6.29 11.64 -16.28
C SER A 283 -6.19 12.43 -17.59
N ALA A 284 -5.12 13.20 -17.77
CA ALA A 284 -4.86 13.92 -19.03
C ALA A 284 -4.67 12.96 -20.22
N LEU A 285 -4.12 11.76 -19.98
CA LEU A 285 -4.00 10.70 -20.97
C LEU A 285 -5.30 9.91 -21.21
N GLY A 286 -6.40 10.24 -20.52
CA GLY A 286 -7.69 9.54 -20.64
C GLY A 286 -7.71 8.14 -20.03
N LEU A 287 -6.70 7.79 -19.23
CA LEU A 287 -6.58 6.47 -18.60
C LEU A 287 -7.42 6.35 -17.33
N ILE A 288 -7.68 7.48 -16.68
CA ILE A 288 -8.59 7.61 -15.54
C ILE A 288 -9.45 8.87 -15.70
N TRP A 289 -10.61 8.90 -15.05
CA TRP A 289 -11.56 10.01 -15.12
C TRP A 289 -12.30 10.20 -13.80
N ASP A 290 -13.13 11.25 -13.71
CA ASP A 290 -13.88 11.61 -12.49
C ASP A 290 -13.00 11.78 -11.25
N LEU A 291 -11.82 12.41 -11.40
CA LEU A 291 -10.92 12.72 -10.28
C LEU A 291 -11.61 13.66 -9.28
N ARG A 292 -11.89 13.16 -8.08
CA ARG A 292 -12.55 13.94 -7.02
C ARG A 292 -11.56 14.89 -6.36
N ASP A 293 -11.79 16.19 -6.49
CA ASP A 293 -10.99 17.21 -5.81
C ASP A 293 -11.48 17.46 -4.38
N VAL A 294 -10.78 18.32 -3.64
CA VAL A 294 -11.15 18.78 -2.30
C VAL A 294 -12.11 19.97 -2.43
N PRO A 295 -13.38 19.86 -1.98
CA PRO A 295 -14.28 21.01 -1.96
C PRO A 295 -13.73 22.14 -1.07
N GLU A 296 -13.91 23.39 -1.48
CA GLU A 296 -13.40 24.56 -0.73
C GLU A 296 -13.87 24.59 0.73
N HIS A 297 -15.14 24.25 0.98
CA HIS A 297 -15.68 24.19 2.34
C HIS A 297 -15.03 23.09 3.20
N LYS A 298 -14.48 22.03 2.60
CA LYS A 298 -13.69 21.01 3.31
C LYS A 298 -12.27 21.48 3.55
N LYS A 299 -11.67 22.13 2.55
CA LYS A 299 -10.31 22.68 2.60
C LYS A 299 -10.16 23.77 3.67
N TRP A 300 -11.15 24.64 3.83
CA TRP A 300 -11.11 25.76 4.77
C TRP A 300 -11.89 25.53 6.06
N ALA A 301 -12.30 24.28 6.35
CA ALA A 301 -13.07 23.95 7.56
C ALA A 301 -12.36 24.32 8.89
N HIS A 302 -11.03 24.46 8.87
CA HIS A 302 -10.22 24.88 10.03
C HIS A 302 -10.11 26.42 10.18
N LYS A 303 -10.69 27.19 9.25
CA LYS A 303 -10.70 28.66 9.21
C LYS A 303 -12.11 29.17 8.83
N PRO A 304 -13.05 29.22 9.80
CA PRO A 304 -14.45 29.57 9.56
C PRO A 304 -14.64 30.91 8.83
N GLU A 305 -13.77 31.89 9.11
CA GLU A 305 -13.77 33.20 8.48
C GLU A 305 -13.53 33.14 6.97
N ILE A 306 -12.59 32.30 6.51
CA ILE A 306 -12.32 32.09 5.08
C ILE A 306 -13.47 31.31 4.44
N GLN A 307 -14.00 30.32 5.14
CA GLN A 307 -15.12 29.51 4.66
C GLN A 307 -16.36 30.37 4.40
N ALA A 308 -16.69 31.31 5.29
CA ALA A 308 -17.80 32.23 5.13
C ALA A 308 -17.67 33.09 3.86
N MET A 309 -16.48 33.64 3.59
CA MET A 309 -16.18 34.41 2.36
C MET A 309 -16.28 33.55 1.10
N THR A 310 -15.91 32.27 1.19
CA THR A 310 -15.95 31.36 0.03
C THR A 310 -17.38 30.95 -0.33
N LEU A 311 -18.27 30.89 0.67
CA LEU A 311 -19.70 30.58 0.49
C LEU A 311 -20.52 31.80 0.06
N SER A 312 -20.12 33.03 0.43
CA SER A 312 -20.79 34.26 0.00
C SER A 312 -20.51 34.66 -1.46
N GLY A 313 -19.60 33.95 -2.15
CA GLY A 313 -19.19 34.29 -3.52
C GLY A 313 -18.32 35.54 -3.62
N GLU A 314 -17.92 36.13 -2.50
CA GLU A 314 -17.05 37.30 -2.42
C GLU A 314 -15.58 36.91 -2.56
N ARG A 315 -15.18 36.50 -3.76
CA ARG A 315 -13.77 36.60 -4.16
C ARG A 315 -13.61 37.88 -4.97
N ARG A 316 -13.01 38.90 -4.35
CA ARG A 316 -12.53 40.12 -5.02
C ARG A 316 -11.46 39.78 -6.05
#